data_AF-V5H5J0-F1
#
_entry.id   AF-V5H5J0-F1
#
_cell.length_a   1.000
_cell.length_b   1.000
_cell.length_c   1.000
_cell.angle_alpha   90.00
_cell.angle_beta   90.00
_cell.angle_gamma   90.00
#
_symmetry.space_group_name_H-M   'P 1'
#
loop_
_entity.id
_entity.type
_entity.pdbx_description
1 polymer ?
#
loop_
_entity_poly.entity_id
_entity_poly.type
_entity_poly.pdbx_seq_one_letter_code
_entity_poly.pdbx_strand_id
1 'polypeptide(L)'
;KAITLSMPAPRAHSQGMINQYSGSAPTLRLLCSITGGTTRAQWEDVTGSTPLTFVNDCVSFTTTVSARFWLMDCRNIGDATKMATELYKEAIHVPFMAKFVVFAKRVDPLEARLRVFCMTDDKEDKTLEQQEHFTEVAKSRDVEVLEGKLQYVEFAGNLVPITKSGEQLSFSFRAFRENRLPFSVRVKDQHAEAVSRCLFMKEPKVPKGEPPQQPICILNIVLPDDIVTDTISLTDTDSLKKHTFLSENFDYFRPDPRLA
;
A
#
# COMPACT_ATOMS: atom_id res chain seq x y z
N LYS A 1 -37.80 -2.56 -18.60
CA LYS A 1 -37.63 -1.20 -19.18
C LYS A 1 -36.13 -0.92 -19.22
N ALA A 2 -35.60 -0.47 -20.35
CA ALA A 2 -34.18 -0.09 -20.43
C ALA A 2 -33.93 1.25 -19.73
N ILE A 3 -32.73 1.41 -19.19
CA ILE A 3 -32.25 2.63 -18.52
C ILE A 3 -31.09 3.19 -19.35
N THR A 4 -31.10 4.50 -19.59
CA THR A 4 -29.98 5.20 -20.22
C THR A 4 -28.96 5.62 -19.16
N LEU A 5 -27.71 5.22 -19.34
CA LEU A 5 -26.57 5.65 -18.55
C LEU A 5 -25.72 6.63 -19.36
N SER A 6 -25.09 7.57 -18.67
CA SER A 6 -24.13 8.52 -19.25
C SER A 6 -22.95 8.66 -18.29
N MET A 7 -21.73 8.53 -18.80
CA MET A 7 -20.50 8.64 -18.02
C MET A 7 -19.41 9.36 -18.82
N PRO A 8 -18.51 10.10 -18.14
CA PRO A 8 -17.44 10.83 -18.81
C PRO A 8 -16.50 9.85 -19.53
N ALA A 9 -16.10 10.22 -20.74
CA ALA A 9 -15.16 9.43 -21.50
C ALA A 9 -13.75 9.48 -20.86
N PRO A 10 -12.97 8.39 -20.90
CA PRO A 10 -11.60 8.37 -20.37
C PRO A 10 -10.74 9.45 -21.02
N ARG A 11 -9.86 10.09 -20.24
CA ARG A 11 -8.91 11.08 -20.74
C ARG A 11 -7.51 10.51 -20.76
N ALA A 12 -6.75 10.78 -21.83
CA ALA A 12 -5.34 10.42 -21.88
C ALA A 12 -4.53 11.19 -20.82
N HIS A 13 -3.56 10.53 -20.19
CA HIS A 13 -2.69 11.14 -19.19
C HIS A 13 -1.83 12.28 -19.77
N SER A 14 -1.50 12.22 -21.06
CA SER A 14 -0.82 13.31 -21.78
C SER A 14 -1.79 14.46 -22.03
N GLN A 15 -1.74 15.50 -21.19
CA GLN A 15 -2.42 16.78 -21.43
C GLN A 15 -1.98 17.31 -22.80
N GLY A 16 -2.87 17.23 -23.80
CA GLY A 16 -2.60 17.66 -25.17
C GLY A 16 -3.15 16.73 -26.25
N MET A 17 -3.33 15.44 -25.94
CA MET A 17 -4.12 14.53 -26.79
C MET A 17 -5.49 14.32 -26.16
N ILE A 18 -6.42 15.23 -26.45
CA ILE A 18 -7.84 14.92 -26.23
C ILE A 18 -8.16 13.81 -27.24
N ASN A 19 -8.52 12.62 -26.75
CA ASN A 19 -9.18 11.64 -27.60
C ASN A 19 -10.55 12.24 -27.93
N GLN A 20 -10.62 13.02 -29.01
CA GLN A 20 -11.89 13.48 -29.54
C GLN A 20 -12.60 12.24 -30.09
N TYR A 21 -13.59 11.76 -29.35
CA TYR A 21 -14.45 10.67 -29.80
C TYR A 21 -15.44 11.21 -30.85
N SER A 22 -14.95 11.50 -32.05
CA SER A 22 -15.76 11.93 -33.20
C SER A 22 -15.89 10.78 -34.20
N GLY A 23 -16.92 9.95 -34.03
CA GLY A 23 -17.31 8.92 -35.01
C GLY A 23 -16.84 7.51 -34.68
N SER A 24 -15.54 7.21 -34.75
CA SER A 24 -14.99 5.88 -34.45
C SER A 24 -14.04 5.92 -33.26
N ALA A 25 -14.34 5.12 -32.23
CA ALA A 25 -13.55 5.00 -31.01
C ALA A 25 -12.98 3.56 -30.88
N PRO A 26 -12.05 3.14 -31.76
CA PRO A 26 -11.65 1.73 -31.88
C PRO A 26 -10.92 1.19 -30.64
N THR A 27 -10.35 2.06 -29.82
CA THR A 27 -9.63 1.73 -28.58
C THR A 27 -10.50 1.81 -27.32
N LEU A 28 -11.71 2.37 -27.44
CA LEU A 28 -12.63 2.51 -26.32
C LEU A 28 -13.39 1.21 -26.11
N ARG A 29 -13.33 0.69 -24.88
CA ARG A 29 -14.03 -0.51 -24.43
C ARG A 29 -15.02 -0.17 -23.33
N LEU A 30 -16.25 -0.66 -23.47
CA LEU A 30 -17.24 -0.68 -22.40
C LEU A 30 -17.17 -2.04 -21.70
N LEU A 31 -16.74 -2.02 -20.45
CA LEU A 31 -16.67 -3.19 -19.59
C LEU A 31 -17.88 -3.24 -18.65
N CYS A 32 -18.38 -4.44 -18.40
CA CYS A 32 -19.51 -4.70 -17.53
C CYS A 32 -19.16 -5.80 -16.52
N SER A 33 -19.63 -5.65 -15.27
CA SER A 33 -19.65 -6.72 -14.30
C SER A 33 -21.03 -6.84 -13.65
N ILE A 34 -21.71 -7.95 -13.91
CA ILE A 34 -23.04 -8.27 -13.36
C ILE A 34 -22.98 -8.97 -11.99
N THR A 35 -21.77 -9.21 -11.48
CA THR A 35 -21.55 -9.90 -10.20
C THR A 35 -22.18 -9.13 -9.04
N GLY A 36 -22.97 -9.84 -8.21
CA GLY A 36 -23.71 -9.28 -7.08
C GLY A 36 -23.09 -9.61 -5.72
N GLY A 37 -23.53 -8.87 -4.69
CA GLY A 37 -23.16 -9.12 -3.30
C GLY A 37 -21.66 -8.90 -3.02
N THR A 38 -21.06 -9.84 -2.29
CA THR A 38 -19.64 -9.81 -1.86
C THR A 38 -18.70 -10.52 -2.83
N THR A 39 -19.22 -11.08 -3.92
CA THR A 39 -18.41 -11.75 -4.95
C THR A 39 -17.54 -10.73 -5.68
N ARG A 40 -16.30 -11.12 -6.00
CA ARG A 40 -15.37 -10.26 -6.75
C ARG A 40 -15.92 -9.93 -8.13
N ALA A 41 -15.68 -8.70 -8.58
CA ALA A 41 -16.05 -8.26 -9.92
C ALA A 41 -15.32 -9.10 -10.98
N GLN A 42 -16.08 -9.57 -11.96
CA GLN A 42 -15.59 -10.19 -13.19
C GLN A 42 -15.97 -9.28 -14.35
N TRP A 43 -14.98 -8.85 -15.13
CA TRP A 43 -15.16 -7.88 -16.20
C TRP A 43 -15.35 -8.58 -17.53
N GLU A 44 -16.43 -8.25 -18.22
CA GLU A 44 -16.71 -8.67 -19.58
C GLU A 44 -16.75 -7.46 -20.50
N ASP A 45 -16.32 -7.66 -21.74
CA ASP A 45 -16.35 -6.62 -22.76
C ASP A 45 -17.65 -6.67 -23.56
N VAL A 46 -18.47 -5.64 -23.40
CA VAL A 46 -19.81 -5.55 -24.01
C VAL A 46 -19.87 -4.49 -25.11
N THR A 47 -18.72 -4.00 -25.57
CA THR A 47 -18.62 -2.93 -26.58
C THR A 47 -19.33 -3.30 -27.88
N GLY A 48 -19.21 -4.55 -28.33
CA GLY A 48 -19.79 -5.01 -29.58
C GLY A 48 -21.31 -5.21 -29.54
N SER A 49 -21.90 -5.41 -28.37
CA SER A 49 -23.33 -5.63 -28.18
C SER A 49 -24.07 -4.39 -27.66
N THR A 50 -23.34 -3.31 -27.35
CA THR A 50 -23.91 -2.10 -26.72
C THR A 50 -23.66 -0.88 -27.59
N PRO A 51 -24.70 -0.31 -28.23
CA PRO A 51 -24.57 0.93 -28.99
C PRO A 51 -24.13 2.09 -28.09
N LEU A 52 -23.05 2.77 -28.48
CA LEU A 52 -22.49 3.91 -27.76
C LEU A 52 -22.79 5.22 -28.49
N THR A 53 -23.27 6.22 -27.75
CA THR A 53 -23.52 7.58 -28.26
C THR A 53 -22.61 8.58 -27.57
N PHE A 54 -21.94 9.44 -28.33
CA PHE A 54 -20.99 10.42 -27.81
C PHE A 54 -21.61 11.81 -27.81
N VAL A 55 -21.69 12.44 -26.64
CA VAL A 55 -22.23 13.80 -26.49
C VAL A 55 -21.47 14.49 -25.35
N ASN A 56 -20.93 15.68 -25.59
CA ASN A 56 -20.28 16.52 -24.58
C ASN A 56 -19.21 15.77 -23.74
N ASP A 57 -18.27 15.09 -24.40
CA ASP A 57 -17.22 14.27 -23.76
C ASP A 57 -17.73 13.14 -22.85
N CYS A 58 -19.00 12.77 -22.98
CA CYS A 58 -19.62 11.64 -22.31
C CYS A 58 -20.01 10.56 -23.31
N VAL A 59 -20.01 9.32 -22.82
CA VAL A 59 -20.52 8.16 -23.55
C VAL A 59 -21.84 7.76 -22.91
N SER A 60 -22.87 7.65 -23.73
CA SER A 60 -24.22 7.26 -23.32
C SER A 60 -24.63 5.96 -23.99
N PHE A 61 -25.28 5.09 -23.23
CA PHE A 61 -25.75 3.77 -23.68
C PHE A 61 -26.96 3.32 -22.87
N THR A 62 -27.66 2.29 -23.33
CA THR A 62 -28.82 1.73 -22.62
C THR A 62 -28.53 0.34 -22.08
N THR A 63 -28.99 0.05 -20.87
CA THR A 63 -28.90 -1.28 -20.24
C THR A 63 -30.25 -1.69 -19.65
N THR A 64 -30.51 -2.99 -19.60
CA THR A 64 -31.66 -3.57 -18.87
C THR A 64 -31.27 -4.21 -17.54
N VAL A 65 -29.96 -4.29 -17.25
CA VAL A 65 -29.42 -4.89 -16.02
C VAL A 65 -28.73 -3.83 -15.17
N SER A 66 -28.88 -3.95 -13.86
CA SER A 66 -28.11 -3.19 -12.88
C SER A 66 -26.76 -3.88 -12.67
N ALA A 67 -25.68 -3.22 -13.05
CA ALA A 67 -24.32 -3.77 -13.05
C ALA A 67 -23.29 -2.67 -12.81
N ARG A 68 -22.03 -3.05 -12.62
CA ARG A 68 -20.90 -2.11 -12.65
C ARG A 68 -20.50 -1.91 -14.11
N PHE A 69 -20.35 -0.66 -14.53
CA PHE A 69 -19.89 -0.29 -15.86
C PHE A 69 -18.60 0.51 -15.78
N TRP A 70 -17.67 0.25 -16.68
CA TRP A 70 -16.40 0.96 -16.73
C TRP A 70 -15.98 1.19 -18.18
N LEU A 71 -15.70 2.44 -18.53
CA LEU A 71 -15.04 2.79 -19.78
C LEU A 71 -13.53 2.72 -19.62
N MET A 72 -12.90 2.02 -20.55
CA MET A 72 -11.44 1.94 -20.65
C MET A 72 -11.04 2.31 -22.07
N ASP A 73 -10.10 3.24 -22.21
CA ASP A 73 -9.49 3.53 -23.51
C ASP A 73 -8.08 2.92 -23.52
N CYS A 74 -7.90 1.87 -24.31
CA CYS A 74 -6.64 1.12 -24.36
C CYS A 74 -6.32 0.67 -25.77
N ARG A 75 -5.03 0.73 -26.14
CA ARG A 75 -4.57 0.33 -27.48
C ARG A 75 -4.64 -1.19 -27.68
N ASN A 76 -4.34 -1.94 -26.63
CA ASN A 76 -4.38 -3.40 -26.65
C ASN A 76 -5.75 -3.89 -26.16
N ILE A 77 -6.75 -3.81 -27.03
CA ILE A 77 -8.14 -4.12 -26.71
C ILE A 77 -8.37 -5.58 -26.27
N GLY A 78 -7.51 -6.52 -26.70
CA GLY A 78 -7.61 -7.94 -26.33
C GLY A 78 -7.35 -8.18 -24.84
N ASP A 79 -6.55 -7.31 -24.21
CA ASP A 79 -6.20 -7.41 -22.79
C ASP A 79 -7.05 -6.50 -21.89
N ALA A 80 -8.09 -5.84 -22.42
CA ALA A 80 -8.86 -4.83 -21.70
C ALA A 80 -9.46 -5.36 -20.37
N THR A 81 -10.04 -6.56 -20.39
CA THR A 81 -10.62 -7.18 -19.18
C THR A 81 -9.56 -7.57 -18.15
N LYS A 82 -8.38 -8.03 -18.60
CA LYS A 82 -7.24 -8.35 -17.73
C LYS A 82 -6.70 -7.08 -17.06
N MET A 83 -6.43 -6.04 -17.85
CA MET A 83 -5.96 -4.74 -17.34
C MET A 83 -6.96 -4.13 -16.35
N ALA A 84 -8.26 -4.20 -16.65
CA ALA A 84 -9.31 -3.74 -15.73
C ALA A 84 -9.34 -4.56 -14.45
N THR A 85 -9.15 -5.88 -14.52
CA THR A 85 -9.11 -6.75 -13.35
C THR A 85 -7.95 -6.40 -12.43
N GLU A 86 -6.75 -6.22 -13.00
CA GLU A 86 -5.54 -5.83 -12.26
C GLU A 86 -5.70 -4.45 -11.61
N LEU A 87 -6.19 -3.46 -12.36
CA LEU A 87 -6.41 -2.11 -11.83
C LEU A 87 -7.52 -2.06 -10.78
N TYR A 88 -8.63 -2.77 -11.00
CA TYR A 88 -9.73 -2.83 -10.04
C TYR A 88 -9.28 -3.47 -8.72
N LYS A 89 -8.48 -4.53 -8.78
CA LYS A 89 -7.91 -5.18 -7.59
C LYS A 89 -7.14 -4.18 -6.72
N GLU A 90 -6.42 -3.25 -7.34
CA GLU A 90 -5.68 -2.20 -6.63
C GLU A 90 -6.58 -1.07 -6.16
N ALA A 91 -7.55 -0.63 -6.98
CA ALA A 91 -8.40 0.52 -6.71
C ALA A 91 -9.46 0.30 -5.61
N ILE A 92 -9.83 -0.95 -5.33
CA ILE A 92 -10.89 -1.26 -4.34
C ILE A 92 -10.37 -1.33 -2.90
N HIS A 93 -9.06 -1.21 -2.68
CA HIS A 93 -8.53 -1.16 -1.33
C HIS A 93 -9.05 0.08 -0.61
N VAL A 94 -9.60 -0.12 0.59
CA VAL A 94 -10.20 0.96 1.36
C VAL A 94 -9.09 1.84 1.94
N PRO A 95 -9.10 3.16 1.67
CA PRO A 95 -8.16 4.10 2.28
C PRO A 95 -8.56 4.40 3.73
N PHE A 96 -7.56 4.45 4.60
CA PHE A 96 -7.69 4.86 6.00
C PHE A 96 -6.71 5.98 6.31
N MET A 97 -7.13 6.91 7.16
CA MET A 97 -6.22 7.87 7.77
C MET A 97 -5.60 7.23 9.01
N ALA A 98 -4.27 7.09 8.99
CA ALA A 98 -3.50 6.51 10.07
C ALA A 98 -2.27 7.37 10.40
N LYS A 99 -1.70 7.13 11.58
CA LYS A 99 -0.45 7.74 12.03
C LYS A 99 0.62 6.66 12.12
N PHE A 100 1.83 7.01 11.69
CA PHE A 100 3.03 6.24 11.97
C PHE A 100 3.68 6.76 13.24
N VAL A 101 3.95 5.89 14.20
CA VAL A 101 4.64 6.21 15.45
C VAL A 101 5.86 5.32 15.58
N VAL A 102 6.99 5.92 15.95
CA VAL A 102 8.25 5.20 16.14
C VAL A 102 8.66 5.30 17.59
N PHE A 103 8.80 4.16 18.22
CA PHE A 103 9.35 3.99 19.54
C PHE A 103 10.78 3.46 19.44
N ALA A 104 11.67 3.95 20.28
CA ALA A 104 13.05 3.48 20.36
C ALA A 104 13.45 3.18 21.80
N LYS A 105 14.31 2.18 21.94
CA LYS A 105 14.98 1.82 23.19
C LYS A 105 16.44 1.55 22.90
N ARG A 106 17.32 2.38 23.43
CA ARG A 106 18.76 2.19 23.28
C ARG A 106 19.21 1.11 24.25
N VAL A 107 19.86 0.07 23.74
CA VAL A 107 20.31 -1.10 24.52
C VAL A 107 21.83 -1.13 24.68
N ASP A 108 22.54 -0.44 23.81
CA ASP A 108 24.00 -0.30 23.77
C ASP A 108 24.36 1.07 23.15
N PRO A 109 25.56 1.65 23.38
CA PRO A 109 25.98 2.87 22.69
C PRO A 109 25.85 2.79 21.16
N LEU A 110 26.03 1.61 20.56
CA LEU A 110 25.98 1.38 19.12
C LEU A 110 24.75 0.58 18.65
N GLU A 111 23.83 0.21 19.54
CA GLU A 111 22.63 -0.58 19.19
C GLU A 111 21.36 -0.08 19.89
N ALA A 112 20.26 -0.08 19.14
CA ALA A 112 18.93 0.21 19.68
C ALA A 112 17.87 -0.71 19.07
N ARG A 113 16.79 -0.93 19.82
CA ARG A 113 15.57 -1.57 19.34
C ARG A 113 14.57 -0.51 18.95
N LEU A 114 13.97 -0.65 17.77
CA LEU A 114 12.90 0.20 17.28
C LEU A 114 11.61 -0.61 17.16
N ARG A 115 10.49 0.06 17.40
CA ARG A 115 9.15 -0.46 17.17
C ARG A 115 8.37 0.59 16.41
N VAL A 116 7.95 0.22 15.21
CA VAL A 116 7.09 1.04 14.36
C VAL A 116 5.66 0.60 14.56
N PHE A 117 4.77 1.57 14.71
CA PHE A 117 3.33 1.37 14.71
C PHE A 117 2.69 2.12 13.56
N CYS A 118 1.63 1.54 12.99
CA CYS A 118 0.69 2.26 12.14
C CYS A 118 -0.73 2.04 12.64
N MET A 119 -1.38 3.13 13.04
CA MET A 119 -2.63 3.06 13.79
C MET A 119 -3.65 4.10 13.37
N THR A 120 -4.91 3.68 13.36
CA THR A 120 -6.08 4.55 13.25
C THR A 120 -6.43 5.02 14.66
N ASP A 121 -6.36 6.34 14.90
CA ASP A 121 -6.47 7.16 16.13
C ASP A 121 -6.89 6.52 17.49
N ASP A 122 -7.86 5.60 17.54
CA ASP A 122 -8.54 5.10 18.76
C ASP A 122 -7.69 4.30 19.78
N LYS A 123 -6.36 4.19 19.57
CA LYS A 123 -5.50 3.26 20.31
C LYS A 123 -4.15 3.81 20.77
N GLU A 124 -3.86 5.10 20.54
CA GLU A 124 -2.51 5.64 20.79
C GLU A 124 -2.05 5.44 22.25
N ASP A 125 -2.89 5.78 23.21
CA ASP A 125 -2.59 5.68 24.64
C ASP A 125 -2.57 4.25 25.22
N LYS A 126 -2.73 3.22 24.37
CA LYS A 126 -2.89 1.81 24.81
C LYS A 126 -1.69 0.93 24.49
N THR A 127 -0.61 1.48 23.95
CA THR A 127 0.59 0.69 23.67
C THR A 127 1.37 0.44 24.96
N LEU A 128 1.88 -0.78 25.16
CA LEU A 128 2.67 -1.15 26.36
C LEU A 128 4.12 -0.63 26.31
N GLU A 129 4.44 0.21 25.32
CA GLU A 129 5.82 0.58 24.98
C GLU A 129 6.51 1.35 26.10
N GLN A 130 5.81 2.29 26.73
CA GLN A 130 6.35 3.03 27.88
C GLN A 130 6.62 2.10 29.08
N GLN A 131 5.79 1.08 29.29
CA GLN A 131 5.99 0.09 30.36
C GLN A 131 7.21 -0.81 30.09
N GLU A 132 7.55 -1.02 28.81
CA GLU A 132 8.75 -1.75 28.39
C GLU A 132 9.99 -0.85 28.22
N HIS A 133 9.94 0.40 28.70
CA HIS A 133 11.00 1.41 28.63
C HIS A 133 11.38 1.83 27.21
N PHE A 134 10.41 1.85 26.29
CA PHE A 134 10.57 2.51 25.00
C PHE A 134 10.14 3.98 25.08
N THR A 135 10.85 4.82 24.34
CA THR A 135 10.57 6.25 24.20
C THR A 135 9.98 6.53 22.82
N GLU A 136 8.91 7.31 22.73
CA GLU A 136 8.42 7.82 21.45
C GLU A 136 9.44 8.82 20.90
N VAL A 137 9.99 8.52 19.72
CA VAL A 137 11.05 9.34 19.09
C VAL A 137 10.58 10.05 17.83
N ALA A 138 9.46 9.60 17.25
CA ALA A 138 8.86 10.27 16.10
C ALA A 138 7.39 9.89 15.92
N LYS A 139 6.61 10.83 15.38
CA LYS A 139 5.20 10.64 15.05
C LYS A 139 4.82 11.42 13.81
N SER A 140 4.05 10.80 12.92
CA SER A 140 3.54 11.45 11.72
C SER A 140 2.24 12.22 11.98
N ARG A 141 1.91 13.13 11.07
CA ARG A 141 0.52 13.56 10.85
C ARG A 141 -0.32 12.40 10.30
N ASP A 142 -1.62 12.59 10.21
CA ASP A 142 -2.50 11.64 9.51
C ASP A 142 -2.09 11.50 8.04
N VAL A 143 -1.90 10.25 7.61
CA VAL A 143 -1.58 9.88 6.23
C VAL A 143 -2.47 8.76 5.74
N GLU A 144 -2.72 8.75 4.44
CA GLU A 144 -3.52 7.72 3.80
C GLU A 144 -2.72 6.41 3.67
N VAL A 145 -3.28 5.32 4.20
CA VAL A 145 -2.80 3.95 4.06
C VAL A 145 -3.93 3.05 3.60
N LEU A 146 -3.61 2.00 2.85
CA LEU A 146 -4.59 1.12 2.22
C LEU A 146 -4.74 -0.19 3.00
N GLU A 147 -5.99 -0.59 3.28
CA GLU A 147 -6.31 -1.83 3.99
C GLU A 147 -5.67 -3.07 3.32
N GLY A 148 -4.95 -3.86 4.11
CA GLY A 148 -4.31 -5.09 3.66
C GLY A 148 -3.03 -4.91 2.85
N LYS A 149 -2.62 -3.67 2.53
CA LYS A 149 -1.38 -3.41 1.79
C LYS A 149 -0.15 -3.42 2.71
N LEU A 150 0.98 -3.84 2.15
CA LEU A 150 2.28 -3.76 2.81
C LEU A 150 2.75 -2.31 2.88
N GLN A 151 3.39 -1.96 3.98
CA GLN A 151 4.10 -0.72 4.21
C GLN A 151 5.58 -1.06 4.35
N TYR A 152 6.41 -0.55 3.46
CA TYR A 152 7.85 -0.80 3.47
C TYR A 152 8.57 0.31 4.23
N VAL A 153 9.67 -0.02 4.91
CA VAL A 153 10.42 0.92 5.74
C VAL A 153 11.85 1.02 5.25
N GLU A 154 12.31 2.24 5.01
CA GLU A 154 13.68 2.54 4.61
C GLU A 154 14.34 3.53 5.58
N PHE A 155 15.66 3.44 5.71
CA PHE A 155 16.46 4.30 6.58
C PHE A 155 17.52 5.04 5.79
N ALA A 156 17.68 6.33 6.08
CA ALA A 156 18.71 7.18 5.54
C ALA A 156 19.33 8.04 6.65
N GLY A 157 20.55 7.72 7.07
CA GLY A 157 21.27 8.43 8.13
C GLY A 157 22.27 7.52 8.84
N ASN A 158 22.51 7.81 10.12
CA ASN A 158 23.49 7.10 10.94
C ASN A 158 22.96 5.80 11.57
N LEU A 159 21.64 5.59 11.54
CA LEU A 159 21.00 4.34 11.99
C LEU A 159 20.77 3.40 10.80
N VAL A 160 21.26 2.17 10.91
CA VAL A 160 21.14 1.11 9.90
C VAL A 160 20.37 -0.08 10.48
N PRO A 161 19.24 -0.49 9.88
CA PRO A 161 18.52 -1.69 10.30
C PRO A 161 19.36 -2.95 10.24
N ILE A 162 19.22 -3.82 11.25
CA ILE A 162 19.79 -5.16 11.25
C ILE A 162 18.78 -6.12 10.61
N THR A 163 18.95 -6.41 9.33
CA THR A 163 18.11 -7.37 8.58
C THR A 163 18.94 -8.52 8.02
N LYS A 164 18.27 -9.60 7.61
CA LYS A 164 18.93 -10.66 6.83
C LYS A 164 19.30 -10.13 5.44
N SER A 165 20.29 -10.76 4.81
CA SER A 165 20.70 -10.38 3.45
C SER A 165 19.51 -10.45 2.48
N GLY A 166 19.25 -9.34 1.76
CA GLY A 166 18.15 -9.23 0.80
C GLY A 166 16.78 -8.91 1.41
N GLU A 167 16.65 -8.82 2.73
CA GLU A 167 15.38 -8.53 3.40
C GLU A 167 15.15 -7.02 3.56
N GLN A 168 13.94 -6.58 3.20
CA GLN A 168 13.46 -5.21 3.46
C GLN A 168 12.40 -5.25 4.56
N LEU A 169 12.53 -4.35 5.53
CA LEU A 169 11.55 -4.15 6.59
C LEU A 169 10.19 -3.78 5.98
N SER A 170 9.16 -4.53 6.35
CA SER A 170 7.79 -4.25 5.94
C SER A 170 6.77 -4.86 6.90
N PHE A 171 5.55 -4.33 6.91
CA PHE A 171 4.41 -4.91 7.64
C PHE A 171 3.11 -4.66 6.88
N SER A 172 2.08 -5.50 7.10
CA SER A 172 0.76 -5.31 6.49
C SER A 172 -0.11 -4.42 7.38
N PHE A 173 -0.72 -3.39 6.80
CA PHE A 173 -1.68 -2.55 7.51
C PHE A 173 -3.07 -3.21 7.56
N ARG A 174 -3.66 -3.27 8.75
CA ARG A 174 -5.05 -3.64 9.01
C ARG A 174 -5.68 -2.59 9.91
N ALA A 175 -6.74 -1.97 9.43
CA ALA A 175 -7.49 -0.96 10.15
C ALA A 175 -8.03 -1.52 11.48
N PHE A 176 -8.07 -0.67 12.49
CA PHE A 176 -8.55 -0.99 13.84
C PHE A 176 -7.80 -2.14 14.54
N ARG A 177 -6.67 -2.59 14.00
CA ARG A 177 -5.76 -3.56 14.62
C ARG A 177 -4.45 -2.88 14.99
N GLU A 178 -3.69 -3.54 15.86
CA GLU A 178 -2.32 -3.14 16.12
C GLU A 178 -1.44 -3.62 14.95
N ASN A 179 -0.84 -2.67 14.22
CA ASN A 179 0.14 -2.95 13.17
C ASN A 179 1.50 -2.55 13.72
N ARG A 180 2.26 -3.54 14.20
CA ARG A 180 3.53 -3.36 14.92
C ARG A 180 4.66 -4.07 14.18
N LEU A 181 5.76 -3.37 13.97
CA LEU A 181 6.99 -3.90 13.37
C LEU A 181 8.20 -3.65 14.31
N PRO A 182 8.65 -4.68 15.05
CA PRO A 182 9.87 -4.61 15.86
C PRO A 182 11.13 -4.96 15.05
N PHE A 183 12.22 -4.25 15.27
CA PHE A 183 13.54 -4.57 14.70
C PHE A 183 14.68 -3.87 15.46
N SER A 184 15.92 -4.32 15.26
CA SER A 184 17.11 -3.64 15.79
C SER A 184 17.75 -2.74 14.74
N VAL A 185 18.43 -1.68 15.19
CA VAL A 185 19.29 -0.83 14.37
C VAL A 185 20.67 -0.73 15.01
N ARG A 186 21.69 -0.55 14.16
CA ARG A 186 23.06 -0.22 14.58
C ARG A 186 23.39 1.23 14.22
N VAL A 187 24.18 1.88 15.07
CA VAL A 187 24.81 3.16 14.78
C VAL A 187 26.03 2.91 13.90
N LYS A 188 26.07 3.55 12.72
CA LYS A 188 27.12 3.34 11.73
C LYS A 188 28.42 4.06 12.10
N ASP A 189 28.31 5.30 12.54
CA ASP A 189 29.42 6.16 12.97
C ASP A 189 29.20 6.56 14.43
N GLN A 190 30.03 6.01 15.31
CA GLN A 190 29.98 6.23 16.75
C GLN A 190 30.33 7.66 17.17
N HIS A 191 30.98 8.43 16.29
CA HIS A 191 31.41 9.80 16.56
C HIS A 191 30.39 10.84 16.06
N ALA A 192 29.33 10.40 15.38
CA ALA A 192 28.25 11.24 14.90
C ALA A 192 26.97 11.03 15.71
N GLU A 193 26.04 11.99 15.66
CA GLU A 193 24.75 11.87 16.32
C GLU A 193 23.98 10.64 15.82
N ALA A 194 23.26 9.98 16.73
CA ALA A 194 22.49 8.77 16.45
C ALA A 194 21.14 9.11 15.80
N VAL A 195 21.19 9.76 14.64
CA VAL A 195 20.02 10.27 13.92
C VAL A 195 19.83 9.60 12.56
N SER A 196 18.58 9.41 12.15
CA SER A 196 18.21 8.91 10.82
C SER A 196 16.86 9.43 10.35
N ARG A 197 16.66 9.46 9.04
CA ARG A 197 15.33 9.56 8.44
C ARG A 197 14.77 8.16 8.24
N CYS A 198 13.55 7.93 8.69
CA CYS A 198 12.76 6.75 8.43
C CYS A 198 11.67 7.08 7.40
N LEU A 199 11.67 6.35 6.29
CA LEU A 199 10.79 6.58 5.15
C LEU A 199 9.81 5.41 5.07
N PHE A 200 8.51 5.72 5.04
CA PHE A 200 7.44 4.75 4.86
C PHE A 200 6.99 4.75 3.40
N MET A 201 7.09 3.60 2.72
CA MET A 201 6.89 3.46 1.28
C MET A 201 5.69 2.56 0.97
N LYS A 202 4.99 2.86 -0.14
CA LYS A 202 3.88 2.03 -0.65
C LYS A 202 4.38 0.76 -1.33
N GLU A 203 5.50 0.85 -2.04
CA GLU A 203 6.08 -0.23 -2.84
C GLU A 203 7.47 -0.65 -2.30
N PRO A 204 7.97 -1.84 -2.66
CA PRO A 204 9.32 -2.28 -2.32
C PRO A 204 10.39 -1.32 -2.86
N LYS A 205 11.57 -1.35 -2.26
CA LYS A 205 12.71 -0.54 -2.68
C LYS A 205 13.06 -0.78 -4.14
N VAL A 206 13.15 0.29 -4.93
CA VAL A 206 13.55 0.22 -6.33
C VAL A 206 15.08 0.12 -6.51
N PRO A 207 15.56 -0.57 -7.56
CA PRO A 207 16.97 -0.59 -7.92
C PRO A 207 17.54 0.79 -8.23
N LYS A 208 18.87 0.94 -8.16
CA LYS A 208 19.55 2.17 -8.58
C LYS A 208 19.29 2.45 -10.06
N GLY A 209 18.85 3.67 -10.37
CA GLY A 209 18.60 4.13 -11.74
C GLY A 209 17.11 4.27 -12.07
N GLU A 210 16.23 3.64 -11.31
CA GLU A 210 14.79 3.87 -11.40
C GLU A 210 14.39 5.21 -10.75
N PRO A 211 13.28 5.84 -11.19
CA PRO A 211 12.78 7.05 -10.58
C PRO A 211 12.53 6.87 -9.07
N PRO A 212 12.89 7.87 -8.23
CA PRO A 212 12.65 7.78 -6.81
C PRO A 212 11.15 7.73 -6.52
N GLN A 213 10.75 6.80 -5.67
CA GLN A 213 9.38 6.71 -5.18
C GLN A 213 9.09 7.83 -4.18
N GLN A 214 7.85 8.30 -4.15
CA GLN A 214 7.39 9.23 -3.12
C GLN A 214 7.00 8.46 -1.85
N PRO A 215 7.63 8.74 -0.69
CA PRO A 215 7.22 8.16 0.57
C PRO A 215 5.82 8.61 0.97
N ILE A 216 5.10 7.75 1.69
CA ILE A 216 3.85 8.08 2.39
C ILE A 216 4.12 9.18 3.41
N CYS A 217 5.17 8.98 4.22
CA CYS A 217 5.73 10.01 5.08
C CYS A 217 7.20 9.73 5.38
N ILE A 218 7.87 10.76 5.91
CA ILE A 218 9.26 10.72 6.36
C ILE A 218 9.29 11.22 7.78
N LEU A 219 9.90 10.46 8.68
CA LEU A 219 10.08 10.79 10.09
C LEU A 219 11.56 10.92 10.42
N ASN A 220 11.94 12.00 11.11
CA ASN A 220 13.27 12.14 11.69
C ASN A 220 13.29 11.40 13.02
N ILE A 221 14.24 10.49 13.18
CA ILE A 221 14.45 9.70 14.39
C ILE A 221 15.75 10.17 15.03
N VAL A 222 15.70 10.42 16.33
CA VAL A 222 16.84 10.64 17.21
C VAL A 222 16.78 9.56 18.29
N LEU A 223 17.83 8.75 18.45
CA LEU A 223 17.85 7.77 19.54
C LEU A 223 17.88 8.48 20.90
N PRO A 224 17.20 7.93 21.93
CA PRO A 224 17.30 8.46 23.29
C PRO A 224 18.74 8.30 23.82
N ASP A 225 19.14 9.21 24.72
CA ASP A 225 20.46 9.18 25.35
C ASP A 225 20.56 8.05 26.39
N ASP A 226 19.46 7.76 27.08
CA ASP A 226 19.39 6.75 28.12
C ASP A 226 19.55 5.33 27.54
N ILE A 227 20.51 4.58 28.07
CA ILE A 227 20.77 3.18 27.71
C ILE A 227 20.10 2.27 28.73
N VAL A 228 19.17 1.44 28.28
CA VAL A 228 18.43 0.50 29.11
C VAL A 228 18.91 -0.92 28.81
N THR A 229 19.80 -1.43 29.67
CA THR A 229 20.47 -2.74 29.51
C THR A 229 19.59 -3.94 29.89
N ASP A 230 18.62 -3.77 30.79
CA ASP A 230 17.83 -4.88 31.34
C ASP A 230 16.34 -4.75 31.05
N THR A 231 15.87 -5.40 29.98
CA THR A 231 14.51 -5.96 29.95
C THR A 231 14.38 -6.97 28.81
N ILE A 232 14.21 -8.26 29.15
CA ILE A 232 13.74 -9.28 28.21
C ILE A 232 12.24 -8.98 28.01
N SER A 233 11.88 -8.35 26.89
CA SER A 233 10.47 -8.21 26.56
C SER A 233 9.93 -9.58 26.11
N LEU A 234 8.83 -10.02 26.70
CA LEU A 234 8.19 -11.30 26.36
C LEU A 234 7.58 -11.26 24.93
N THR A 235 7.34 -10.06 24.38
CA THR A 235 6.67 -9.83 23.09
C THR A 235 7.61 -9.91 21.88
N ASP A 236 8.91 -9.66 22.04
CA ASP A 236 9.88 -9.68 20.93
C ASP A 236 10.06 -11.10 20.35
N THR A 237 10.02 -12.15 21.18
CA THR A 237 10.20 -13.54 20.75
C THR A 237 9.03 -14.09 19.92
N ASP A 238 7.80 -13.68 20.25
CA ASP A 238 6.59 -14.14 19.55
C ASP A 238 6.33 -13.35 18.26
N SER A 239 6.71 -12.07 18.23
CA SER A 239 6.53 -11.21 17.06
C SER A 239 7.44 -11.63 15.89
N LEU A 240 8.71 -11.96 16.17
CA LEU A 240 9.64 -12.51 15.15
C LEU A 240 9.15 -13.85 14.58
N LYS A 241 8.63 -14.74 15.45
CA LYS A 241 8.06 -16.02 15.01
C LYS A 241 6.82 -15.82 14.14
N LYS A 242 5.95 -14.87 14.50
CA LYS A 242 4.74 -14.56 13.75
C LYS A 242 5.02 -13.90 12.40
N HIS A 243 6.06 -13.06 12.30
CA HIS A 243 6.51 -12.50 11.02
C HIS A 243 7.03 -13.60 10.08
N THR A 244 7.81 -14.56 10.62
CA THR A 244 8.29 -15.73 9.87
C THR A 244 7.11 -16.59 9.38
N PHE A 245 6.11 -16.79 10.24
CA PHE A 245 4.91 -17.57 9.91
C PHE A 245 4.01 -16.90 8.86
N LEU A 246 3.95 -15.56 8.84
CA LEU A 246 3.21 -14.80 7.82
C LEU A 246 3.94 -14.80 6.47
N SER A 247 5.28 -14.76 6.46
CA SER A 247 6.05 -14.95 5.22
C SER A 247 5.85 -16.35 4.64
N GLU A 248 5.83 -17.40 5.47
CA GLU A 248 5.60 -18.78 5.01
C GLU A 248 4.17 -18.99 4.49
N ASN A 249 3.15 -18.39 5.12
CA ASN A 249 1.76 -18.53 4.65
C ASN A 249 1.43 -17.72 3.39
N PHE A 250 2.21 -16.69 3.05
CA PHE A 250 2.04 -15.98 1.77
C PHE A 250 2.41 -16.87 0.58
N ASP A 251 3.38 -17.78 0.75
CA ASP A 251 3.75 -18.75 -0.29
C ASP A 251 2.71 -19.86 -0.49
N TYR A 252 1.88 -20.16 0.52
CA TYR A 252 0.79 -21.14 0.42
C TYR A 252 -0.43 -20.65 -0.39
N PHE A 253 -0.56 -19.35 -0.63
CA PHE A 253 -1.66 -18.77 -1.41
C PHE A 253 -1.27 -18.37 -2.84
N ARG A 254 -0.13 -18.83 -3.37
CA ARG A 254 0.10 -18.83 -4.82
C ARG A 254 -0.76 -19.93 -5.47
N PRO A 255 -1.67 -19.61 -6.41
CA PRO A 255 -2.31 -20.63 -7.23
C PRO A 255 -1.24 -21.44 -7.97
N ASP A 256 -1.37 -22.77 -8.00
CA ASP A 256 -0.43 -23.65 -8.73
C ASP A 256 -0.36 -23.21 -10.20
N PRO A 257 0.83 -22.85 -10.74
CA PRO A 257 0.97 -22.44 -12.13
C PRO A 257 0.63 -23.53 -13.15
N ARG A 258 0.32 -24.76 -12.72
CA ARG A 258 -0.15 -25.86 -13.57
C ARG A 258 -1.68 -25.98 -13.69
N LEU A 259 -2.44 -25.12 -13.03
CA LEU A 259 -3.91 -25.06 -13.13
C LEU A 259 -4.42 -23.85 -13.94
N ALA A 260 -3.57 -23.31 -14.84
CA ALA A 260 -3.94 -22.31 -15.84
C ALA A 260 -3.97 -22.93 -17.25
#